data_AF-I3I540-F1
#
_entry.id   AF-I3I540-F1
#
_cell.length_a   1.000
_cell.length_b   1.000
_cell.length_c   1.000
_cell.angle_alpha   90.00
_cell.angle_beta   90.00
_cell.angle_gamma   90.00
#
_symmetry.space_group_name_H-M   'P 1'
#
loop_
_entity.id
_entity.type
_entity.pdbx_description
1 polymer ?
#
loop_
_entity_poly.entity_id
_entity_poly.type
_entity_poly.pdbx_seq_one_letter_code
_entity_poly.pdbx_strand_id
1 'polypeptide(L)' 'MTLEEIRQLIGYSSTPNETCNSVNMIIDSHIQQVDIRLAELQELRRQLGELRTKCDAHQAVKDCGIMKELLEH' A
#
# COMPACT_ATOMS: atom_id res chain seq x y z
N MET A 1 8.79 4.84 -5.25
CA MET A 1 10.23 4.69 -5.52
C MET A 1 11.00 5.38 -4.42
N THR A 2 12.18 4.85 -4.08
CA THR A 2 13.12 5.50 -3.17
C THR A 2 13.96 6.54 -3.91
N LEU A 3 14.56 7.46 -3.16
CA LEU A 3 15.48 8.44 -3.74
C LEU A 3 16.74 7.77 -4.33
N GLU A 4 17.10 6.60 -3.84
CA GLU A 4 18.22 5.81 -4.38
C GLU A 4 17.90 5.21 -5.75
N GLU A 5 16.72 4.61 -5.93
CA GLU A 5 16.25 4.12 -7.23
C GLU A 5 16.18 5.26 -8.26
N ILE A 6 15.69 6.44 -7.85
CA ILE A 6 15.64 7.62 -8.73
C ILE A 6 17.05 8.07 -9.15
N ARG A 7 18.02 8.10 -8.23
CA ARG A 7 19.40 8.45 -8.57
C ARG A 7 20.03 7.44 -9.53
N GLN A 8 19.77 6.15 -9.36
CA GLN A 8 20.24 5.10 -10.28
C GLN A 8 19.67 5.30 -11.69
N LEU A 9 18.36 5.58 -11.81
CA LEU A 9 17.71 5.86 -13.09
C LEU A 9 18.29 7.11 -13.78
N ILE A 10 18.55 8.18 -13.02
CA ILE A 10 19.22 9.38 -13.55
C ILE A 10 20.64 9.03 -14.04
N GLY A 11 21.36 8.15 -13.34
CA GLY A 11 22.68 7.67 -13.77
C GLY A 11 22.66 7.04 -15.16
N TYR A 12 21.67 6.18 -15.44
CA TYR A 12 21.52 5.54 -16.75
C TYR A 12 21.18 6.51 -17.89
N SER A 13 20.58 7.68 -17.59
CA SER A 13 20.35 8.71 -18.60
C SER A 13 21.66 9.28 -19.18
N SER A 14 22.78 9.09 -18.49
CA SER A 14 24.11 9.51 -18.92
C SER A 14 24.87 8.43 -19.71
N THR A 15 24.31 7.21 -19.83
CA THR A 15 24.93 6.07 -20.54
C THR A 15 24.00 5.50 -21.64
N PRO A 16 23.64 6.29 -22.67
CA PRO A 16 22.60 5.93 -23.65
C PRO A 16 22.93 4.71 -24.53
N ASN A 17 24.18 4.24 -24.52
CA ASN A 17 24.62 3.06 -25.27
C ASN A 17 24.57 1.77 -24.45
N GLU A 18 24.25 1.83 -23.16
CA GLU A 18 24.04 0.64 -22.32
C GLU A 18 22.67 0.03 -22.57
N THR A 19 22.55 -1.28 -22.34
CA THR A 19 21.26 -1.97 -22.44
C THR A 19 20.32 -1.54 -21.31
N CYS A 20 19.03 -1.37 -21.59
CA CYS A 20 18.02 -0.98 -20.61
C CYS A 20 17.68 -2.06 -19.56
N ASN A 21 18.39 -3.19 -19.54
CA ASN A 21 18.10 -4.31 -18.62
C ASN A 21 18.12 -3.88 -17.15
N SER A 22 19.11 -3.10 -16.72
CA SER A 22 19.19 -2.63 -15.34
C SER A 22 18.07 -1.64 -14.98
N VAL A 23 17.66 -0.80 -15.94
CA VAL A 23 16.50 0.08 -15.79
C VAL A 23 15.24 -0.75 -15.58
N ASN A 24 15.03 -1.78 -16.42
CA ASN A 24 13.89 -2.68 -16.31
C ASN A 24 13.86 -3.38 -14.94
N MET A 25 14.99 -3.91 -14.47
CA MET A 25 15.07 -4.57 -13.17
C MET A 25 14.68 -3.65 -12.00
N ILE A 26 15.09 -2.37 -12.03
CA ILE A 26 14.71 -1.38 -11.00
C ILE A 26 13.20 -1.17 -11.02
N ILE A 27 12.62 -0.99 -12.21
CA ILE A 27 11.18 -0.77 -12.36
C ILE A 27 10.37 -2.01 -11.96
N ASP A 28 10.77 -3.21 -12.40
CA ASP A 28 10.11 -4.47 -12.06
C ASP A 28 10.10 -4.71 -10.55
N SER A 29 11.25 -4.49 -9.89
CA SER A 29 11.36 -4.56 -8.44
C SER A 29 10.41 -3.58 -7.75
N HIS A 30 10.33 -2.34 -8.26
CA HIS A 30 9.46 -1.34 -7.68
C HIS A 30 7.97 -1.66 -7.87
N ILE A 31 7.59 -2.18 -9.05
CA ILE A 31 6.23 -2.66 -9.32
C ILE A 31 5.85 -3.76 -8.33
N GLN A 32 6.71 -4.75 -8.11
CA GLN A 32 6.47 -5.81 -7.13
C GLN A 32 6.23 -5.26 -5.72
N GLN A 33 7.01 -4.27 -5.30
CA GLN A 33 6.79 -3.62 -4.00
C GLN A 33 5.44 -2.89 -3.92
N VAL A 34 5.04 -2.21 -4.99
CA VAL A 34 3.74 -1.54 -5.08
C VAL A 34 2.60 -2.56 -5.01
N ASP A 35 2.71 -3.69 -5.72
CA ASP A 35 1.70 -4.75 -5.72
C ASP A 35 1.53 -5.38 -4.34
N ILE A 36 2.62 -5.62 -3.60
CA ILE A 36 2.58 -6.10 -2.21
C ILE A 36 1.81 -5.12 -1.33
N ARG A 37 2.15 -3.83 -1.39
CA ARG A 37 1.46 -2.80 -0.61
C ARG A 37 -0.01 -2.67 -1.01
N LEU A 38 -0.33 -2.83 -2.28
CA LEU A 38 -1.70 -2.81 -2.75
C LEU A 38 -2.50 -3.98 -2.18
N ALA A 39 -1.94 -5.19 -2.16
CA ALA A 39 -2.59 -6.34 -1.56
C ALA A 39 -2.85 -6.15 -0.05
N GLU A 40 -1.85 -5.64 0.69
CA GLU A 40 -1.99 -5.31 2.12
C GLU A 40 -3.11 -4.27 2.35
N LEU A 41 -3.14 -3.21 1.55
CA LEU A 41 -4.16 -2.16 1.67
C LEU A 41 -5.56 -2.63 1.25
N GLN A 42 -5.66 -3.53 0.26
CA GLN A 42 -6.93 -4.13 -0.13
C GLN A 42 -7.49 -5.00 1.00
N GLU A 43 -6.64 -5.77 1.67
CA GLU A 43 -7.03 -6.58 2.82
C GLU A 43 -7.43 -5.70 4.01
N LEU A 44 -6.65 -4.66 4.31
CA LEU A 44 -7.02 -3.68 5.34
C LEU A 44 -8.37 -3.01 5.03
N ARG A 45 -8.60 -2.63 3.77
CA ARG A 45 -9.89 -2.06 3.34
C ARG A 45 -11.04 -3.03 3.56
N ARG A 46 -10.85 -4.32 3.27
CA ARG A 46 -11.86 -5.35 3.52
C ARG A 46 -12.21 -5.42 5.01
N GLN A 47 -11.20 -5.50 5.87
CA GLN A 47 -11.38 -5.55 7.33
C GLN A 47 -12.08 -4.29 7.87
N LEU A 48 -11.69 -3.10 7.41
CA LEU A 48 -12.36 -1.85 7.77
C LEU A 48 -13.82 -1.80 7.28
N GLY A 49 -14.09 -2.35 6.09
CA GLY A 49 -15.44 -2.51 5.57
C GLY A 49 -16.30 -3.40 6.45
N GLU A 50 -15.78 -4.56 6.84
CA GLU A 50 -16.46 -5.50 7.76
C GLU A 50 -16.72 -4.86 9.11
N LEU A 51 -15.72 -4.20 9.69
CA LEU A 51 -15.86 -3.45 10.95
C LEU A 51 -16.97 -2.39 10.81
N ARG A 52 -17.02 -1.64 9.70
CA ARG A 52 -18.06 -0.63 9.47
C ARG A 52 -19.47 -1.21 9.45
N THR A 53 -19.66 -2.47 9.02
CA THR A 53 -20.99 -3.11 9.02
C THR A 53 -21.53 -3.38 10.43
N LYS A 54 -20.67 -3.32 11.45
CA LYS A 54 -21.02 -3.64 12.84
C LYS A 54 -21.78 -2.54 13.56
N CYS A 55 -21.91 -1.35 12.97
CA CYS A 55 -22.57 -0.21 13.60
C CYS A 55 -23.51 0.52 12.64
N ASP A 56 -24.66 0.93 13.16
CA ASP A 56 -25.59 1.85 12.49
C ASP A 56 -25.21 3.31 12.81
N ALA A 57 -25.49 4.26 11.91
CA ALA A 57 -25.06 5.65 11.96
C ALA A 57 -25.69 6.49 13.09
N HIS A 58 -26.67 5.95 13.83
CA HIS A 58 -27.49 6.70 14.79
C HIS A 58 -27.37 6.21 16.24
N GLN A 59 -26.44 5.30 16.53
CA GLN A 59 -26.23 4.81 17.89
C GLN A 59 -25.31 5.75 18.69
N ALA A 60 -25.57 5.89 20.00
CA ALA A 60 -24.62 6.55 20.89
C ALA A 60 -23.29 5.77 20.90
N VAL A 61 -22.16 6.45 21.15
CA VAL A 61 -20.83 5.81 21.13
C VAL A 61 -20.73 4.62 22.09
N LYS A 62 -21.39 4.67 23.25
CA LYS A 62 -21.49 3.55 24.21
C LYS A 62 -22.16 2.29 23.62
N ASP A 63 -22.99 2.47 22.60
CA ASP A 63 -23.73 1.41 21.91
C ASP A 63 -23.12 1.05 20.55
N CYS A 64 -22.11 1.79 20.11
CA CYS A 64 -21.43 1.62 18.82
C CYS A 64 -20.77 0.25 18.71
N GLY A 65 -21.24 -0.59 17.78
CA GLY A 65 -20.69 -1.93 17.58
C GLY A 65 -19.22 -1.94 17.17
N ILE A 66 -18.73 -0.90 16.48
CA ILE A 66 -17.31 -0.75 16.15
C ILE A 66 -16.47 -0.56 17.42
N MET A 67 -16.93 0.31 18.33
CA MET A 67 -16.20 0.59 19.58
C MET A 67 -16.20 -0.62 20.50
N LYS A 68 -17.29 -1.40 20.52
CA LYS A 68 -17.34 -2.66 21.26
C LYS A 68 -16.31 -3.66 20.70
N GLU A 69 -16.29 -3.87 19.39
CA GLU A 69 -15.37 -4.82 18.74
C GLU A 69 -13.89 -4.42 18.90
N LEU A 70 -13.55 -3.13 18.93
CA LEU A 70 -12.18 -2.66 19.14
C LEU A 70 -11.72 -2.67 20.61
N LEU A 71 -12.65 -2.66 21.57
CA LEU A 71 -12.35 -2.57 23.01
C LEU A 71 -12.58 -3.89 23.77
N GLU A 72 -13.09 -4.94 23.12
CA GLU A 72 -13.34 -6.26 23.72
C GLU A 72 -12.10 -7.16 23.80
N HIS A 73 -10.89 -6.58 23.78
CA HIS A 73 -9.61 -7.25 24.05
C HIS A 73 -8.74 -6.49 25.05
#